data_AF-T1GHM6-F1
#
_entry.id   AF-T1GHM6-F1
#
_cell.length_a   1.000
_cell.length_b   1.000
_cell.length_c   1.000
_cell.angle_alpha   90.00
_cell.angle_beta   90.00
_cell.angle_gamma   90.00
#
_symmetry.space_group_name_H-M   'P 1'
#
loop_
_entity.id
_entity.type
_entity.pdbx_description
1 polymer ?
#
loop_
_entity_poly.entity_id
_entity_poly.type
_entity_poly.pdbx_seq_one_letter_code
_entity_poly.pdbx_strand_id
1 'polypeptide(L)'
;MGDSDNWNNQNNSFNDTYSIYRKWEYTSLAKYLQSSNPAGQNFTFISYNILAQDLLEEHMHIYKNHDSRYLSWDIRLRNIKNEVLTLRPDILCLQEVQNDHLTSIVDSVRNLNLSYVYKKKNSGISTTKWFRSFRSRNVALIAKFKLIGKPSVTFLVVTTHLLYNPRREDVRLAQIQLLLAEMDRYSLDEEGKRIPIILSGDFNSVPESATLNFLKSGHLNYENLSRNTLGSGDNQGAVGKVFLPSSIGITDSCQHFDLVSSNYKANRTRIYNSEYANSSWNSEEDLQAKFPE
;
A
#
# COMPACT_ATOMS: atom_id res chain seq x y z
N MET A 1 0.21 -38.42 -24.91
CA MET A 1 0.97 -38.78 -23.69
C MET A 1 2.39 -38.30 -23.91
N GLY A 2 2.76 -37.14 -23.36
CA GLY A 2 4.07 -36.55 -23.67
C GLY A 2 4.38 -35.16 -23.09
N ASP A 3 3.52 -34.55 -22.25
CA ASP A 3 3.76 -33.20 -21.71
C ASP A 3 3.77 -33.11 -20.17
N SER A 4 3.48 -34.20 -19.45
CA SER A 4 3.49 -34.22 -17.97
C SER A 4 4.91 -34.24 -17.38
N ASP A 5 5.85 -34.85 -18.08
CA ASP A 5 7.17 -35.17 -17.52
C ASP A 5 8.13 -33.97 -17.61
N ASN A 6 7.92 -33.08 -18.57
CA ASN A 6 8.74 -31.88 -18.76
C ASN A 6 8.36 -30.76 -17.78
N TRP A 7 7.08 -30.66 -17.40
CA TRP A 7 6.59 -29.68 -16.43
C TRP A 7 7.05 -29.99 -15.00
N ASN A 8 7.04 -31.28 -14.61
CA ASN A 8 7.49 -31.72 -13.29
C ASN A 8 9.00 -31.51 -13.07
N ASN A 9 9.83 -31.76 -14.10
CA ASN A 9 11.28 -31.53 -14.00
C ASN A 9 11.65 -30.04 -13.91
N GLN A 10 10.96 -29.17 -14.65
CA GLN A 10 11.20 -27.72 -14.56
C GLN A 10 10.74 -27.13 -13.22
N ASN A 11 9.64 -27.62 -12.64
CA ASN A 11 9.18 -27.18 -11.32
C ASN A 11 10.11 -27.61 -10.18
N ASN A 12 10.66 -28.82 -10.23
CA ASN A 12 11.64 -29.28 -9.24
C ASN A 12 12.91 -28.44 -9.31
N SER A 13 13.46 -28.22 -10.51
CA SER A 13 14.64 -27.36 -10.70
C SER A 13 14.40 -25.90 -10.28
N PHE A 14 13.19 -25.36 -10.53
CA PHE A 14 12.82 -24.01 -10.08
C PHE A 14 12.75 -23.94 -8.55
N ASN A 15 12.08 -24.89 -7.89
CA ASN A 15 11.96 -24.90 -6.43
C ASN A 15 13.32 -25.06 -5.75
N ASP A 16 14.18 -25.93 -6.28
CA ASP A 16 15.54 -26.12 -5.79
C ASP A 16 16.32 -24.80 -5.87
N THR A 17 16.29 -24.13 -7.02
CA THR A 17 16.98 -22.84 -7.23
C THR A 17 16.35 -21.71 -6.41
N TYR A 18 15.03 -21.65 -6.31
CA TYR A 18 14.30 -20.64 -5.56
C TYR A 18 14.67 -20.65 -4.07
N SER A 19 14.78 -21.85 -3.49
CA SER A 19 15.16 -22.06 -2.08
C SER A 19 16.60 -21.64 -1.76
N ILE A 20 17.47 -21.55 -2.78
CA ILE A 20 18.84 -21.04 -2.63
C ILE A 20 18.82 -19.53 -2.38
N TYR A 21 17.96 -18.79 -3.10
CA TYR A 21 17.94 -17.32 -3.06
C TYR A 21 16.96 -16.73 -2.04
N ARG A 22 15.87 -17.42 -1.72
CA ARG A 22 14.85 -16.94 -0.77
C ARG A 22 14.48 -18.03 0.22
N LYS A 23 14.54 -17.69 1.51
CA LYS A 23 14.24 -18.61 2.62
C LYS A 23 13.16 -18.01 3.51
N TRP A 24 12.28 -18.88 4.00
CA TRP A 24 11.32 -18.50 5.03
C TRP A 24 12.04 -18.32 6.37
N GLU A 25 11.82 -17.18 7.01
CA GLU A 25 12.35 -16.90 8.33
C GLU A 25 11.22 -16.62 9.31
N TYR A 26 11.22 -17.35 10.43
CA TYR A 26 10.29 -17.08 11.52
C TYR A 26 10.73 -15.86 12.32
N THR A 27 9.84 -14.88 12.43
CA THR A 27 10.03 -13.71 13.30
C THR A 27 9.99 -14.12 14.78
N SER A 28 10.47 -13.25 15.67
CA SER A 28 10.37 -13.46 17.11
C SER A 28 8.93 -13.66 17.58
N LEU A 29 7.98 -12.91 17.00
CA LEU A 29 6.56 -13.06 17.27
C LEU A 29 6.05 -14.44 16.81
N ALA A 30 6.41 -14.89 15.60
CA ALA A 30 5.97 -16.18 15.10
C ALA A 30 6.47 -17.34 15.98
N LYS A 31 7.74 -17.29 16.44
CA LYS A 31 8.31 -18.27 17.37
C LYS A 31 7.55 -18.30 18.71
N TYR A 32 7.15 -17.14 19.21
CA TYR A 32 6.33 -17.02 20.43
C TYR A 32 4.90 -17.55 20.24
N LEU A 33 4.26 -17.26 19.11
CA LEU A 33 2.91 -17.76 18.82
C LEU A 33 2.91 -19.29 18.65
N GLN A 34 3.97 -19.86 18.09
CA GLN A 34 4.12 -21.32 18.00
C GLN A 34 4.18 -22.00 19.38
N SER A 35 4.83 -21.39 20.37
CA SER A 35 4.90 -21.97 21.72
C SER A 35 3.63 -21.75 22.53
N SER A 36 2.90 -20.67 22.28
CA SER A 36 1.65 -20.34 23.00
C SER A 36 0.39 -20.98 22.40
N ASN A 37 0.48 -21.53 21.19
CA ASN A 37 -0.62 -22.16 20.44
C ASN A 37 -1.96 -21.38 20.49
N PRO A 38 -1.97 -20.07 20.20
CA PRO A 38 -3.19 -19.27 20.27
C PRO A 38 -4.17 -19.68 19.16
N ALA A 39 -5.46 -19.63 19.47
CA ALA A 39 -6.50 -19.82 18.47
C ALA A 39 -6.43 -18.70 17.41
N GLY A 40 -6.10 -19.04 16.17
CA GLY A 40 -5.96 -18.09 15.07
C GLY A 40 -6.05 -18.76 13.70
N GLN A 41 -6.26 -17.96 12.67
CA GLN A 41 -6.19 -18.41 11.28
C GLN A 41 -4.95 -17.79 10.63
N ASN A 42 -4.12 -18.64 10.02
CA ASN A 42 -2.98 -18.20 9.25
C ASN A 42 -3.38 -18.03 7.78
N PHE A 43 -2.79 -17.04 7.12
CA PHE A 43 -2.87 -16.86 5.67
C PHE A 43 -1.55 -16.31 5.14
N THR A 44 -1.31 -16.52 3.85
CA THR A 44 -0.13 -16.00 3.13
C THR A 44 -0.48 -14.72 2.39
N PHE A 45 0.40 -13.73 2.49
CA PHE A 45 0.24 -12.42 1.89
C PHE A 45 1.47 -12.08 1.04
N ILE A 46 1.24 -11.60 -0.20
CA ILE A 46 2.29 -11.13 -1.10
C ILE A 46 1.97 -9.71 -1.57
N SER A 47 2.98 -8.84 -1.52
CA SER A 47 3.00 -7.55 -2.23
C SER A 47 4.11 -7.59 -3.26
N TYR A 48 3.79 -7.37 -4.54
CA TYR A 48 4.76 -7.53 -5.62
C TYR A 48 4.55 -6.50 -6.74
N ASN A 49 5.54 -5.64 -6.97
CA ASN A 49 5.63 -4.82 -8.17
C ASN A 49 6.20 -5.69 -9.32
N ILE A 50 5.38 -5.93 -10.36
CA ILE A 50 5.71 -6.89 -11.43
C ILE A 50 6.32 -6.26 -12.68
N LEU A 51 6.58 -4.95 -12.66
CA LEU A 51 7.13 -4.16 -13.76
C LEU A 51 6.29 -4.22 -15.05
N ALA A 52 5.54 -3.16 -15.34
CA ALA A 52 4.75 -3.08 -16.58
C ALA A 52 5.68 -3.12 -17.79
N GLN A 53 5.26 -3.79 -18.86
CA GLN A 53 6.08 -3.91 -20.07
C GLN A 53 6.29 -2.55 -20.74
N ASP A 54 5.23 -1.74 -20.84
CA ASP A 54 5.30 -0.38 -21.39
C ASP A 54 6.30 0.48 -20.61
N LEU A 55 6.33 0.35 -19.27
CA LEU A 55 7.27 1.11 -18.42
C LEU A 55 8.70 0.62 -18.59
N LEU A 56 8.91 -0.69 -18.72
CA LEU A 56 10.21 -1.27 -19.03
C LEU A 56 10.73 -0.70 -20.36
N GLU A 57 9.89 -0.71 -21.40
CA GLU A 57 10.26 -0.28 -22.75
C GLU A 57 10.50 1.23 -22.83
N GLU A 58 9.65 2.03 -22.20
CA GLU A 58 9.83 3.48 -22.08
C GLU A 58 11.16 3.83 -21.39
N HIS A 59 11.58 3.01 -20.42
CA HIS A 59 12.80 3.20 -19.65
C HIS A 59 13.90 2.17 -19.96
N MET A 60 13.97 1.67 -21.20
CA MET A 60 14.92 0.63 -21.62
C MET A 60 16.39 0.96 -21.31
N HIS A 61 16.74 2.24 -21.24
CA HIS A 61 18.08 2.71 -20.88
C HIS A 61 18.55 2.23 -19.49
N ILE A 62 17.63 1.97 -18.55
CA ILE A 62 17.92 1.41 -17.22
C ILE A 62 18.29 -0.08 -17.34
N TYR A 63 17.73 -0.77 -18.33
CA TYR A 63 17.90 -2.21 -18.55
C TYR A 63 18.96 -2.57 -19.59
N LYS A 64 19.73 -1.60 -20.11
CA LYS A 64 20.70 -1.78 -21.21
C LYS A 64 21.73 -2.88 -21.02
N ASN A 65 22.04 -3.25 -19.78
CA ASN A 65 23.02 -4.29 -19.43
C ASN A 65 22.37 -5.68 -19.23
N HIS A 66 21.05 -5.79 -19.36
CA HIS A 66 20.33 -7.06 -19.28
C HIS A 66 20.25 -7.72 -20.66
N ASP A 67 20.25 -9.04 -20.68
CA ASP A 67 19.96 -9.78 -21.90
C ASP A 67 18.48 -9.58 -22.29
N SER A 68 18.29 -8.91 -23.42
CA SER A 68 16.98 -8.53 -23.97
C SER A 68 15.96 -9.67 -24.05
N ARG A 69 16.42 -10.92 -24.20
CA ARG A 69 15.55 -12.10 -24.22
C ARG A 69 14.71 -12.19 -22.95
N TYR A 70 15.32 -11.92 -21.79
CA TYR A 70 14.65 -12.00 -20.49
C TYR A 70 13.78 -10.79 -20.16
N LEU A 71 13.81 -9.74 -20.98
CA LEU A 71 12.98 -8.54 -20.80
C LEU A 71 11.61 -8.67 -21.47
N SER A 72 11.44 -9.63 -22.37
CA SER A 72 10.16 -9.90 -23.04
C SER A 72 9.06 -10.29 -22.04
N TRP A 73 7.84 -9.79 -22.26
CA TRP A 73 6.71 -10.05 -21.37
C TRP A 73 6.45 -11.55 -21.18
N ASP A 74 6.51 -12.36 -22.23
CA ASP A 74 6.24 -13.80 -22.14
C ASP A 74 7.19 -14.52 -21.19
N ILE A 75 8.49 -14.19 -21.25
CA ILE A 75 9.48 -14.77 -20.35
C ILE A 75 9.28 -14.27 -18.92
N ARG A 76 9.02 -12.97 -18.74
CA ARG A 76 8.77 -12.40 -17.42
C ARG A 76 7.50 -12.97 -16.78
N LEU A 77 6.39 -13.05 -17.52
CA LEU A 77 5.13 -13.61 -17.05
C LEU A 77 5.30 -15.07 -16.63
N ARG A 78 6.04 -15.88 -17.38
CA ARG A 78 6.35 -17.26 -17.00
C ARG A 78 7.09 -17.32 -15.64
N ASN A 79 8.05 -16.43 -15.40
CA ASN A 79 8.79 -16.39 -14.15
C ASN A 79 7.92 -15.85 -12.99
N ILE A 80 7.14 -14.79 -13.22
CA ILE A 80 6.19 -14.23 -12.24
C ILE A 80 5.17 -15.31 -11.83
N LYS A 81 4.62 -16.03 -12.81
CA LYS A 81 3.72 -17.16 -12.59
C LYS A 81 4.37 -18.20 -11.67
N ASN A 82 5.58 -18.64 -11.99
CA ASN A 82 6.27 -19.66 -11.19
C ASN A 82 6.49 -19.17 -9.75
N GLU A 83 6.91 -17.93 -9.55
CA GLU A 83 7.07 -17.35 -8.21
C GLU A 83 5.74 -17.33 -7.43
N VAL A 84 4.65 -16.87 -8.05
CA VAL A 84 3.33 -16.82 -7.40
C VAL A 84 2.79 -18.23 -7.11
N LEU A 85 2.94 -19.18 -8.03
CA LEU A 85 2.50 -20.57 -7.84
C LEU A 85 3.33 -21.32 -6.79
N THR A 86 4.62 -21.02 -6.66
CA THR A 86 5.47 -21.57 -5.60
C THR A 86 5.08 -21.01 -4.23
N LEU A 87 4.81 -19.71 -4.14
CA LEU A 87 4.46 -19.07 -2.87
C LEU A 87 3.00 -19.32 -2.43
N ARG A 88 2.09 -19.62 -3.36
CA ARG A 88 0.66 -19.89 -3.12
C ARG A 88 0.01 -18.87 -2.16
N PRO A 89 -0.06 -17.59 -2.53
CA PRO A 89 -0.68 -16.56 -1.69
C PRO A 89 -2.19 -16.80 -1.51
N ASP A 90 -2.69 -16.61 -0.29
CA ASP A 90 -4.12 -16.40 -0.03
C ASP A 90 -4.56 -14.99 -0.44
N ILE A 91 -3.65 -14.02 -0.36
CA ILE A 91 -3.87 -12.62 -0.75
C ILE A 91 -2.66 -12.12 -1.56
N LEU A 92 -2.92 -11.65 -2.78
CA LEU A 92 -1.92 -11.15 -3.72
C LEU A 92 -2.19 -9.70 -4.09
N CYS A 93 -1.28 -8.80 -3.73
CA CYS A 93 -1.30 -7.39 -4.09
C CYS A 93 -0.23 -7.10 -5.15
N LEU A 94 -0.65 -6.69 -6.35
CA LEU A 94 0.26 -6.40 -7.45
C LEU A 94 0.31 -4.90 -7.77
N GLN A 95 1.52 -4.40 -8.03
CA GLN A 95 1.75 -3.05 -8.58
C GLN A 95 2.32 -3.16 -10.01
N GLU A 96 2.16 -2.09 -10.80
CA GLU A 96 2.57 -2.05 -12.21
C GLU A 96 1.95 -3.14 -13.11
N VAL A 97 0.70 -3.51 -12.82
CA VAL A 97 -0.07 -4.40 -13.69
C VAL A 97 -0.54 -3.62 -14.93
N GLN A 98 0.05 -3.97 -16.08
CA GLN A 98 -0.38 -3.44 -17.38
C GLN A 98 -1.77 -3.96 -17.76
N ASN A 99 -2.57 -3.11 -18.39
CA ASN A 99 -4.00 -3.34 -18.56
C ASN A 99 -4.35 -4.40 -19.61
N ASP A 100 -3.67 -4.41 -20.74
CA ASP A 100 -3.78 -5.42 -21.80
C ASP A 100 -3.17 -6.77 -21.39
N HIS A 101 -2.20 -6.78 -20.48
CA HIS A 101 -1.65 -8.01 -19.89
C HIS A 101 -2.49 -8.61 -18.76
N LEU A 102 -3.48 -7.88 -18.22
CA LEU A 102 -4.28 -8.30 -17.07
C LEU A 102 -4.89 -9.70 -17.24
N THR A 103 -5.49 -10.00 -18.39
CA THR A 103 -6.10 -11.30 -18.67
C THR A 103 -5.06 -12.42 -18.61
N SER A 104 -3.90 -12.22 -19.25
CA SER A 104 -2.81 -13.21 -19.23
C SER A 104 -2.26 -13.47 -17.82
N ILE A 105 -2.20 -12.44 -16.97
CA ILE A 105 -1.81 -12.56 -15.57
C ILE A 105 -2.82 -13.41 -14.81
N VAL A 106 -4.11 -13.07 -14.89
CA VAL A 106 -5.19 -13.81 -14.20
C VAL A 106 -5.24 -15.26 -14.64
N ASP A 107 -5.17 -15.53 -15.94
CA ASP A 107 -5.17 -16.88 -16.50
C ASP A 107 -3.96 -17.70 -16.02
N SER A 108 -2.80 -17.06 -15.88
CA SER A 108 -1.57 -17.72 -15.44
C SER A 108 -1.65 -18.28 -14.01
N VAL A 109 -2.46 -17.66 -13.15
CA VAL A 109 -2.62 -18.03 -11.73
C VAL A 109 -4.00 -18.60 -11.40
N ARG A 110 -4.83 -18.91 -12.42
CA ARG A 110 -6.20 -19.38 -12.25
C ARG A 110 -6.35 -20.59 -11.30
N ASN A 111 -5.33 -21.45 -11.23
CA ASN A 111 -5.32 -22.64 -10.38
C ASN A 111 -5.25 -22.33 -8.88
N LEU A 112 -5.00 -21.06 -8.50
CA LEU A 112 -5.08 -20.60 -7.11
C LEU A 112 -6.51 -20.24 -6.67
N ASN A 113 -7.48 -20.19 -7.59
CA ASN A 113 -8.89 -19.85 -7.31
C ASN A 113 -9.08 -18.50 -6.60
N LEU A 114 -8.23 -17.52 -6.91
CA LEU A 114 -8.33 -16.16 -6.37
C LEU A 114 -9.35 -15.32 -7.15
N SER A 115 -10.13 -14.51 -6.45
CA SER A 115 -10.89 -13.41 -7.04
C SER A 115 -10.02 -12.15 -7.11
N TYR A 116 -10.28 -11.26 -8.08
CA TYR A 116 -9.45 -10.06 -8.26
C TYR A 116 -10.29 -8.78 -8.41
N VAL A 117 -9.68 -7.68 -8.00
CA VAL A 117 -10.14 -6.31 -8.26
C VAL A 117 -8.97 -5.56 -8.87
N TYR A 118 -9.21 -4.82 -9.96
CA TYR A 118 -8.19 -4.08 -10.69
C TYR A 118 -8.54 -2.60 -10.80
N LYS A 119 -7.56 -1.74 -10.55
CA LYS A 119 -7.67 -0.29 -10.78
C LYS A 119 -6.50 0.21 -11.60
N LYS A 120 -6.78 0.58 -12.85
CA LYS A 120 -5.82 1.25 -13.74
C LYS A 120 -5.56 2.68 -13.26
N LYS A 121 -4.32 3.13 -13.43
CA LYS A 121 -3.94 4.56 -13.39
C LYS A 121 -4.61 5.26 -14.58
N ASN A 122 -5.58 6.14 -14.34
CA ASN A 122 -6.30 6.81 -15.43
C ASN A 122 -5.35 7.69 -16.28
N SER A 123 -5.39 7.53 -17.61
CA SER A 123 -4.64 8.34 -18.59
C SER A 123 -5.41 9.58 -19.09
N GLY A 124 -6.73 9.66 -18.85
CA GLY A 124 -7.59 10.80 -19.21
C GLY A 124 -7.87 11.75 -18.04
N ILE A 125 -8.19 13.01 -18.36
CA ILE A 125 -8.67 14.01 -17.39
C ILE A 125 -10.07 13.61 -16.91
N SER A 126 -10.20 13.13 -15.68
CA SER A 126 -11.47 13.08 -14.92
C SER A 126 -11.18 12.60 -13.50
N THR A 127 -11.62 13.20 -12.40
CA THR A 127 -12.65 14.21 -12.14
C THR A 127 -12.16 15.10 -10.99
N THR A 128 -11.93 16.38 -11.27
CA THR A 128 -12.03 17.56 -10.39
C THR A 128 -11.02 18.62 -10.87
N LYS A 129 -11.53 19.83 -11.13
CA LYS A 129 -10.77 21.00 -11.57
C LYS A 129 -9.80 21.54 -10.48
N TRP A 130 -9.68 20.85 -9.34
CA TRP A 130 -9.08 21.31 -8.08
C TRP A 130 -7.59 20.92 -7.90
N PHE A 131 -7.05 20.00 -8.72
CA PHE A 131 -5.70 19.41 -8.55
C PHE A 131 -4.66 19.89 -9.58
N ARG A 132 -4.43 21.20 -9.71
CA ARG A 132 -3.31 21.69 -10.53
C ARG A 132 -1.93 21.50 -9.87
N SER A 133 -1.85 21.40 -8.54
CA SER A 133 -0.57 21.35 -7.80
C SER A 133 -0.07 19.92 -7.48
N PHE A 134 -0.97 18.95 -7.20
CA PHE A 134 -0.63 17.54 -7.00
C PHE A 134 -0.99 16.71 -8.25
N ARG A 135 -0.22 16.85 -9.33
CA ARG A 135 -0.45 16.12 -10.61
C ARG A 135 -0.07 14.64 -10.55
N SER A 136 -0.23 13.99 -9.41
CA SER A 136 0.12 12.59 -9.26
C SER A 136 -1.11 11.70 -9.43
N ARG A 137 -1.12 10.88 -10.48
CA ARG A 137 -2.26 10.03 -10.86
C ARG A 137 -2.25 8.67 -10.15
N ASN A 138 -1.37 8.47 -9.17
CA ASN A 138 -1.28 7.20 -8.46
C ASN A 138 -2.60 6.85 -7.77
N VAL A 139 -2.81 5.54 -7.57
CA VAL A 139 -4.05 4.99 -7.01
C VAL A 139 -3.72 4.08 -5.84
N ALA A 140 -4.70 3.93 -4.95
CA ALA A 140 -4.71 2.91 -3.93
C ALA A 140 -5.96 2.05 -4.07
N LEU A 141 -5.88 0.81 -3.61
CA LEU A 141 -7.00 -0.12 -3.48
C LEU A 141 -7.15 -0.50 -2.02
N ILE A 142 -8.37 -0.39 -1.50
CA ILE A 142 -8.76 -0.82 -0.16
C ILE A 142 -9.81 -1.91 -0.33
N ALA A 143 -9.56 -3.08 0.25
CA ALA A 143 -10.48 -4.21 0.25
C ALA A 143 -10.71 -4.69 1.68
N LYS A 144 -11.99 -4.83 2.05
CA LYS A 144 -12.42 -5.35 3.35
C LYS A 144 -12.78 -6.81 3.21
N PHE A 145 -12.12 -7.66 4.00
CA PHE A 145 -12.28 -9.11 3.97
C PHE A 145 -13.05 -9.57 5.19
N LYS A 146 -13.84 -10.64 5.01
CA LYS A 146 -14.44 -11.43 6.08
C LYS A 146 -13.90 -12.85 5.97
N LEU A 147 -13.55 -13.47 7.10
CA LEU A 147 -13.05 -14.84 7.07
C LEU A 147 -14.16 -15.84 6.73
N ILE A 148 -13.88 -16.78 5.82
CA ILE A 148 -14.82 -17.85 5.46
C ILE A 148 -15.11 -18.71 6.70
N GLY A 149 -16.39 -18.93 7.00
CA GLY A 149 -16.83 -19.68 8.19
C GLY A 149 -16.78 -18.90 9.50
N LYS A 150 -16.19 -17.69 9.54
CA LYS A 150 -16.17 -16.79 10.70
C LYS A 150 -16.34 -15.33 10.27
N PRO A 151 -17.51 -14.92 9.74
CA PRO A 151 -17.71 -13.61 9.12
C PRO A 151 -17.61 -12.42 10.09
N SER A 152 -17.63 -12.66 11.41
CA SER A 152 -17.33 -11.65 12.44
C SER A 152 -15.85 -11.26 12.49
N VAL A 153 -14.95 -12.09 11.96
CA VAL A 153 -13.53 -11.76 11.82
C VAL A 153 -13.36 -11.02 10.51
N THR A 154 -13.10 -9.71 10.62
CA THR A 154 -12.90 -8.83 9.46
C THR A 154 -11.57 -8.10 9.55
N PHE A 155 -11.00 -7.77 8.39
CA PHE A 155 -9.74 -7.03 8.29
C PHE A 155 -9.69 -6.27 6.96
N LEU A 156 -8.83 -5.25 6.90
CA LEU A 156 -8.54 -4.52 5.66
C LEU A 156 -7.23 -4.97 5.06
N VAL A 157 -7.21 -5.05 3.73
CA VAL A 157 -5.97 -5.09 2.95
C VAL A 157 -5.95 -3.87 2.06
N VAL A 158 -4.81 -3.19 2.07
CA VAL A 158 -4.59 -1.95 1.34
C VAL A 158 -3.32 -2.10 0.53
N THR A 159 -3.38 -1.75 -0.74
CA THR A 159 -2.21 -1.68 -1.60
C THR A 159 -2.17 -0.38 -2.38
N THR A 160 -0.99 0.18 -2.55
CA THR A 160 -0.76 1.43 -3.28
C THR A 160 0.55 1.38 -4.06
N HIS A 161 0.70 2.29 -5.02
CA HIS A 161 1.99 2.57 -5.64
C HIS A 161 2.16 4.08 -5.64
N LEU A 162 2.96 4.63 -4.72
CA LEU A 162 3.14 6.07 -4.54
C LEU A 162 3.95 6.71 -5.68
N LEU A 163 4.04 8.04 -5.68
CA LEU A 163 4.82 8.78 -6.68
C LEU A 163 6.31 8.42 -6.62
N TYR A 164 6.87 7.99 -7.76
CA TYR A 164 8.31 7.69 -7.89
C TYR A 164 9.23 8.89 -7.68
N ASN A 165 8.88 10.08 -8.21
CA ASN A 165 9.78 11.24 -8.29
C ASN A 165 10.54 11.47 -6.96
N PRO A 166 11.87 11.22 -6.91
CA PRO A 166 12.62 11.26 -5.66
C PRO A 166 12.59 12.64 -4.98
N ARG A 167 12.40 13.72 -5.75
CA ARG A 167 12.36 15.10 -5.27
C ARG A 167 10.97 15.52 -4.75
N ARG A 168 10.00 14.63 -4.69
CA ARG A 168 8.61 14.93 -4.32
C ARG A 168 8.12 14.03 -3.19
N GLU A 169 8.88 14.01 -2.09
CA GLU A 169 8.48 13.30 -0.89
C GLU A 169 7.25 13.92 -0.23
N ASP A 170 7.08 15.24 -0.34
CA ASP A 170 5.85 15.95 0.00
C ASP A 170 4.61 15.36 -0.67
N VAL A 171 4.70 15.00 -1.94
CA VAL A 171 3.58 14.36 -2.63
C VAL A 171 3.32 12.95 -2.09
N ARG A 172 4.38 12.20 -1.78
CA ARG A 172 4.23 10.86 -1.18
C ARG A 172 3.59 10.94 0.21
N LEU A 173 4.01 11.88 1.05
CA LEU A 173 3.41 12.12 2.37
C LEU A 173 1.94 12.55 2.23
N ALA A 174 1.62 13.46 1.30
CA ALA A 174 0.24 13.85 1.01
C ALA A 174 -0.62 12.66 0.54
N GLN A 175 -0.08 11.81 -0.35
CA GLN A 175 -0.75 10.58 -0.78
C GLN A 175 -1.00 9.62 0.39
N ILE A 176 -0.05 9.50 1.33
CA ILE A 176 -0.20 8.70 2.54
C ILE A 176 -1.26 9.30 3.46
N GLN A 177 -1.26 10.61 3.72
CA GLN A 177 -2.25 11.26 4.56
C GLN A 177 -3.68 11.07 4.03
N LEU A 178 -3.87 11.21 2.71
CA LEU A 178 -5.15 10.92 2.05
C LEU A 178 -5.53 9.44 2.19
N LEU A 179 -4.58 8.52 1.96
CA LEU A 179 -4.81 7.09 2.05
C LEU A 179 -5.19 6.67 3.48
N LEU A 180 -4.52 7.20 4.50
CA LEU A 180 -4.83 6.93 5.89
C LEU A 180 -6.23 7.42 6.28
N ALA A 181 -6.69 8.56 5.75
CA ALA A 181 -8.06 9.04 5.96
C ALA A 181 -9.12 8.13 5.33
N GLU A 182 -8.85 7.63 4.13
CA GLU A 182 -9.71 6.64 3.47
C GLU A 182 -9.69 5.30 4.24
N MET A 183 -8.54 4.86 4.74
CA MET A 183 -8.43 3.68 5.61
C MET A 183 -9.20 3.87 6.93
N ASP A 184 -9.11 5.05 7.54
CA ASP A 184 -9.82 5.37 8.78
C ASP A 184 -11.33 5.19 8.61
N ARG A 185 -11.87 5.65 7.47
CA ARG A 185 -13.30 5.49 7.11
C ARG A 185 -13.75 4.03 7.07
N TYR A 186 -12.90 3.10 6.60
CA TYR A 186 -13.27 1.69 6.42
C TYR A 186 -12.81 0.76 7.55
N SER A 187 -12.03 1.27 8.51
CA SER A 187 -11.36 0.48 9.55
C SER A 187 -12.24 0.13 10.75
N LEU A 188 -13.56 0.36 10.69
CA LEU A 188 -14.50 -0.05 11.72
C LEU A 188 -15.32 -1.26 11.26
N ASP A 189 -15.58 -2.21 12.15
CA ASP A 189 -16.58 -3.26 11.97
C ASP A 189 -18.02 -2.74 12.20
N GLU A 190 -18.99 -3.64 12.14
CA GLU A 190 -20.42 -3.33 12.31
C GLU A 190 -20.68 -2.84 13.76
N GLU A 191 -19.90 -3.32 14.72
CA GLU A 191 -19.87 -2.96 16.14
C GLU A 191 -19.06 -1.69 16.44
N GLY A 192 -18.38 -1.12 15.45
CA GLY A 192 -17.61 0.13 15.57
C GLY A 192 -16.28 -0.04 16.25
N LYS A 193 -15.77 -1.25 16.33
CA LYS A 193 -14.43 -1.56 16.78
C LYS A 193 -13.46 -1.48 15.59
N ARG A 194 -12.24 -1.02 15.87
CA ARG A 194 -11.18 -1.00 14.85
C ARG A 194 -10.79 -2.42 14.44
N ILE A 195 -10.70 -2.65 13.14
CA ILE A 195 -10.32 -3.94 12.55
C ILE A 195 -8.84 -3.92 12.15
N PRO A 196 -8.15 -5.08 12.14
CA PRO A 196 -6.78 -5.17 11.68
C PRO A 196 -6.62 -4.67 10.24
N ILE A 197 -5.49 -4.03 9.94
CA ILE A 197 -5.19 -3.50 8.60
C ILE A 197 -3.81 -3.97 8.16
N ILE A 198 -3.75 -4.50 6.94
CA ILE A 198 -2.50 -4.75 6.22
C ILE A 198 -2.34 -3.63 5.19
N LEU A 199 -1.36 -2.75 5.40
CA LEU A 199 -0.96 -1.75 4.41
C LEU A 199 0.31 -2.22 3.69
N SER A 200 0.26 -2.24 2.36
CA SER A 200 1.32 -2.74 1.51
C SER A 200 1.45 -1.89 0.24
N GLY A 201 2.45 -2.21 -0.58
CA GLY A 201 2.62 -1.60 -1.88
C GLY A 201 4.04 -1.12 -2.15
N ASP A 202 4.17 -0.40 -3.25
CA ASP A 202 5.40 0.30 -3.60
C ASP A 202 5.32 1.74 -3.12
N PHE A 203 6.01 2.03 -2.01
CA PHE A 203 5.99 3.37 -1.41
C PHE A 203 6.95 4.34 -2.10
N ASN A 204 7.84 3.89 -2.98
CA ASN A 204 8.91 4.72 -3.56
C ASN A 204 9.67 5.57 -2.51
N SER A 205 9.83 5.00 -1.32
CA SER A 205 10.40 5.65 -0.14
C SER A 205 11.33 4.68 0.58
N VAL A 206 12.54 5.15 0.91
CA VAL A 206 13.52 4.37 1.68
C VAL A 206 13.16 4.32 3.17
N PRO A 207 13.63 3.32 3.94
CA PRO A 207 13.22 3.11 5.34
C PRO A 207 13.37 4.31 6.28
N GLU A 208 14.31 5.22 5.99
CA GLU A 208 14.65 6.42 6.76
C GLU A 208 13.88 7.68 6.33
N SER A 209 13.09 7.60 5.25
CA SER A 209 12.29 8.72 4.74
C SER A 209 11.27 9.22 5.77
N ALA A 210 10.95 10.52 5.72
CA ALA A 210 9.93 11.12 6.59
C ALA A 210 8.57 10.44 6.40
N THR A 211 8.25 10.05 5.17
CA THR A 211 7.01 9.33 4.83
C THR A 211 6.90 7.97 5.53
N LEU A 212 7.96 7.15 5.51
CA LEU A 212 7.93 5.85 6.19
C LEU A 212 8.08 5.98 7.71
N ASN A 213 8.83 6.97 8.20
CA ASN A 213 8.89 7.25 9.63
C ASN A 213 7.52 7.63 10.17
N PHE A 214 6.76 8.48 9.45
CA PHE A 214 5.38 8.82 9.79
C PHE A 214 4.48 7.58 9.96
N LEU A 215 4.56 6.62 9.02
CA LEU A 215 3.79 5.38 9.11
C LEU A 215 4.20 4.49 10.29
N LYS A 216 5.47 4.52 10.70
CA LYS A 216 6.00 3.73 11.82
C LYS A 216 5.70 4.35 13.18
N SER A 217 5.87 5.67 13.31
CA SER A 217 5.73 6.41 14.57
C SER A 217 4.30 6.91 14.83
N GLY A 218 3.46 6.95 13.79
CA GLY A 218 2.12 7.53 13.85
C GLY A 218 2.09 9.06 13.88
N HIS A 219 3.24 9.73 13.77
CA HIS A 219 3.33 11.19 13.82
C HIS A 219 4.55 11.73 13.08
N LEU A 220 4.45 12.96 12.55
CA LEU A 220 5.56 13.65 11.89
C LEU A 220 5.43 15.15 12.11
N ASN A 221 6.45 15.78 12.69
CA ASN A 221 6.54 17.24 12.69
C ASN A 221 7.18 17.69 11.37
N TYR A 222 6.35 18.20 10.46
CA TYR A 222 6.79 18.63 9.13
C TYR A 222 7.10 20.13 9.01
N GLU A 223 6.76 20.95 10.01
CA GLU A 223 6.72 22.41 9.89
C GLU A 223 8.04 22.99 9.38
N ASN A 224 9.15 22.46 9.89
CA ASN A 224 10.51 22.92 9.60
C ASN A 224 11.25 22.04 8.57
N LEU A 225 10.57 21.06 7.97
CA LEU A 225 11.18 20.20 6.96
C LEU A 225 11.22 20.90 5.60
N SER A 226 12.18 20.52 4.77
CA SER A 226 12.25 20.99 3.38
C SER A 226 10.97 20.64 2.63
N ARG A 227 10.37 21.61 1.94
CA ARG A 227 9.06 21.45 1.28
C ARG A 227 8.96 20.28 0.30
N ASN A 228 10.06 19.87 -0.32
CA ASN A 228 10.04 18.88 -1.40
C ASN A 228 10.58 17.51 -0.96
N THR A 229 11.69 17.51 -0.22
CA THR A 229 12.40 16.29 0.20
C THR A 229 12.08 15.86 1.61
N LEU A 230 11.40 16.71 2.40
CA LEU A 230 11.11 16.47 3.82
C LEU A 230 12.35 16.13 4.67
N GLY A 231 13.54 16.55 4.22
CA GLY A 231 14.78 16.39 4.96
C GLY A 231 15.05 17.56 5.91
N SER A 232 15.89 17.30 6.92
CA SER A 232 16.44 18.32 7.82
C SER A 232 17.53 19.11 7.10
N GLY A 233 17.23 20.28 6.55
CA GLY A 233 18.26 21.18 6.03
C GLY A 233 17.86 22.09 4.85
N ASP A 234 18.46 23.28 4.89
CA ASP A 234 18.40 24.47 4.03
C ASP A 234 17.08 25.26 3.94
N ASN A 235 17.18 26.50 4.43
CA ASN A 235 16.20 27.58 4.55
C ASN A 235 15.44 27.99 3.26
N GLN A 236 15.52 27.22 2.18
CA GLN A 236 14.77 27.49 0.96
C GLN A 236 13.43 26.75 0.99
N GLY A 237 12.47 27.34 1.69
CA GLY A 237 11.07 26.93 1.68
C GLY A 237 10.79 25.73 2.58
N ALA A 238 10.46 26.02 3.83
CA ALA A 238 9.87 25.04 4.73
C ALA A 238 8.46 24.65 4.24
N VAL A 239 8.00 23.47 4.66
CA VAL A 239 6.58 23.08 4.48
C VAL A 239 5.66 24.15 5.10
N GLY A 240 5.98 24.59 6.33
CA GLY A 240 5.15 25.49 7.12
C GLY A 240 4.05 24.75 7.88
N LYS A 241 3.14 25.48 8.52
CA LYS A 241 2.11 24.91 9.42
C LYS A 241 0.95 24.21 8.71
N VAL A 242 0.76 24.49 7.43
CA VAL A 242 -0.35 23.94 6.64
C VAL A 242 0.24 23.11 5.50
N PHE A 243 0.13 21.79 5.61
CA PHE A 243 0.62 20.88 4.58
C PHE A 243 -0.40 20.63 3.47
N LEU A 244 -1.59 20.12 3.82
CA LEU A 244 -2.70 19.96 2.89
C LEU A 244 -3.62 21.19 2.92
N PRO A 245 -4.03 21.73 1.75
CA PRO A 245 -5.07 22.75 1.69
C PRO A 245 -6.38 22.29 2.33
N SER A 246 -7.04 23.16 3.09
CA SER A 246 -8.33 22.89 3.75
C SER A 246 -9.42 22.39 2.79
N SER A 247 -9.43 22.87 1.54
CA SER A 247 -10.34 22.39 0.49
C SER A 247 -10.31 20.88 0.22
N ILE A 248 -9.26 20.16 0.66
CA ILE A 248 -9.15 18.70 0.53
C ILE A 248 -10.05 17.98 1.55
N GLY A 249 -10.45 18.64 2.64
CA GLY A 249 -11.31 18.04 3.66
C GLY A 249 -10.61 16.97 4.49
N ILE A 250 -9.28 17.01 4.62
CA ILE A 250 -8.51 16.05 5.43
C ILE A 250 -7.76 16.75 6.58
N THR A 251 -7.99 16.26 7.80
CA THR A 251 -7.38 16.77 9.04
C THR A 251 -5.90 16.33 9.15
N ASP A 252 -5.12 16.96 10.05
CA ASP A 252 -3.73 16.51 10.32
C ASP A 252 -3.66 15.15 11.01
N SER A 253 -4.74 14.75 11.69
CA SER A 253 -4.93 13.40 12.23
C SER A 253 -5.27 12.35 11.15
N CYS A 254 -5.14 12.69 9.86
CA CYS A 254 -5.46 11.83 8.73
C CYS A 254 -6.90 11.31 8.76
N GLN A 255 -7.88 12.20 8.93
CA GLN A 255 -9.30 11.85 8.92
C GLN A 255 -10.07 12.79 8.00
N HIS A 256 -11.21 12.32 7.48
CA HIS A 256 -12.11 13.19 6.74
C HIS A 256 -12.78 14.19 7.69
N PHE A 257 -12.64 15.47 7.38
CA PHE A 257 -13.21 16.56 8.16
C PHE A 257 -14.72 16.37 8.36
N ASP A 258 -15.47 16.04 7.30
CA ASP A 258 -16.92 15.84 7.39
C ASP A 258 -17.32 14.69 8.33
N LEU A 259 -16.47 13.67 8.48
CA LEU A 259 -16.73 12.55 9.40
C LEU A 259 -16.46 12.92 10.86
N VAL A 260 -15.53 13.85 11.09
CA VAL A 260 -15.14 14.29 12.43
C VAL A 260 -15.98 15.48 12.91
N SER A 261 -16.31 16.43 12.03
CA SER A 261 -17.08 17.66 12.33
C SER A 261 -18.58 17.40 12.49
N SER A 262 -19.14 16.39 11.82
CA SER A 262 -20.58 16.16 11.80
C SER A 262 -21.17 15.56 13.08
N ASN A 263 -20.38 15.15 14.08
CA ASN A 263 -20.88 14.38 15.24
C ASN A 263 -21.89 13.30 14.80
N TYR A 264 -21.39 12.17 14.32
CA TYR A 264 -22.17 10.92 14.32
C TYR A 264 -22.76 10.75 15.73
N LYS A 265 -24.08 11.00 15.90
CA LYS A 265 -24.86 10.96 17.16
C LYS A 265 -24.99 9.55 17.76
N ALA A 266 -23.97 8.71 17.63
CA ALA A 266 -23.92 7.41 18.26
C ALA A 266 -22.61 7.32 19.05
N ASN A 267 -22.75 7.27 20.39
CA ASN A 267 -21.75 6.81 21.36
C ASN A 267 -20.83 5.74 20.76
N ARG A 268 -19.66 6.14 20.23
CA ARG A 268 -18.60 5.20 19.90
C ARG A 268 -17.25 5.73 20.37
N THR A 269 -16.65 4.92 21.22
CA THR A 269 -15.37 5.04 21.87
C THR A 269 -14.27 5.43 20.89
N ARG A 270 -13.57 6.53 21.18
CA ARG A 270 -12.33 6.93 20.49
C ARG A 270 -11.21 5.99 20.90
N ILE A 271 -10.42 5.48 19.96
CA ILE A 271 -9.15 4.83 20.28
C ILE A 271 -8.10 5.94 20.41
N TYR A 272 -7.74 6.23 21.65
CA TYR A 272 -6.49 6.92 21.96
C TYR A 272 -5.35 5.92 21.73
N ASN A 273 -4.36 6.31 20.93
CA ASN A 273 -3.08 5.63 20.95
C ASN A 273 -2.50 5.83 22.36
N SER A 274 -2.23 4.75 23.08
CA SER A 274 -1.93 4.77 24.53
C SER A 274 -0.59 5.42 24.92
N GLU A 275 0.07 6.13 24.00
CA GLU A 275 1.30 6.88 24.24
C GLU A 275 1.16 8.41 24.12
N TYR A 276 -0.04 8.94 23.85
CA TYR A 276 -0.29 10.38 23.84
C TYR A 276 -1.32 10.80 24.89
N ALA A 277 -0.93 10.65 26.16
CA ALA A 277 -1.65 11.24 27.30
C ALA A 277 -1.16 12.66 27.63
N ASN A 278 -0.33 13.29 26.79
CA ASN A 278 0.03 14.70 26.96
C ASN A 278 0.19 15.45 25.64
N SER A 279 -0.44 16.63 25.59
CA SER A 279 -0.30 17.77 24.66
C SER A 279 -1.09 17.78 23.33
N SER A 280 -2.24 18.46 23.37
CA SER A 280 -2.56 19.72 22.66
C SER A 280 -2.67 19.81 21.11
N TRP A 281 -3.05 18.76 20.36
CA TRP A 281 -3.13 18.87 18.89
C TRP A 281 -4.47 18.47 18.25
N ASN A 282 -5.56 18.43 19.02
CA ASN A 282 -6.89 18.11 18.50
C ASN A 282 -7.98 18.87 19.28
N SER A 283 -7.74 20.14 19.61
CA SER A 283 -8.83 20.97 20.15
C SER A 283 -9.79 21.37 19.02
N GLU A 284 -11.03 21.68 19.36
CA GLU A 284 -12.03 22.22 18.41
C GLU A 284 -11.51 23.52 17.75
N GLU A 285 -10.65 24.26 18.45
CA GLU A 285 -9.95 25.45 17.96
C GLU A 285 -8.95 25.12 16.82
N ASP A 286 -8.22 24.00 16.91
CA ASP A 286 -7.27 23.58 15.84
C ASP A 286 -8.01 23.20 14.54
N LEU A 287 -9.19 22.57 14.67
CA LEU A 287 -10.05 22.25 13.52
C LEU A 287 -10.64 23.50 12.88
N GLN A 288 -11.08 24.48 13.68
CA GLN A 288 -11.55 25.78 13.19
C GLN A 288 -10.42 26.59 12.52
N ALA A 289 -9.19 26.53 13.04
CA ALA A 289 -8.04 27.20 12.44
C ALA A 289 -7.66 26.62 11.06
N LYS A 290 -7.81 25.29 10.89
CA LYS A 290 -7.51 24.61 9.63
C LYS A 290 -8.63 24.72 8.60
N PHE A 291 -9.90 24.71 9.03
CA PHE A 291 -11.08 24.80 8.16
C PHE A 291 -11.94 26.01 8.54
N PRO A 292 -11.50 27.24 8.24
CA PRO A 292 -12.32 28.44 8.46
C PRO A 292 -13.53 28.44 7.51
N GLU A 293 -14.70 28.89 8.01
CA GLU A 293 -15.96 29.03 7.24
C GLU A 293 -15.80 29.86 5.95
#